data_AF-A0AAU5QYS4-F1
#
_entry.id   AF-A0AAU5QYS4-F1
#
_cell.length_a   1.000
_cell.length_b   1.000
_cell.length_c   1.000
_cell.angle_alpha   90.00
_cell.angle_beta   90.00
_cell.angle_gamma   90.00
#
_symmetry.space_group_name_H-M   'P 1'
#
loop_
_entity.id
_entity.type
_entity.pdbx_description
1 polymer ?
#
loop_
_entity_poly.entity_id
_entity_poly.type
_entity_poly.pdbx_seq_one_letter_code
_entity_poly.pdbx_strand_id
1 'polypeptide(L)'
;MTGVPASAAGGSGATPVPRGGKLGTAAVNQASLWNIANILTMVRLLLVPGFVMLLLHDGGYDPVWRSFAWAAFAVAMITDLFDGHLARAYNLVTDFGKIADPIADKAIMGAALICLSSLGDLPWWITGVILFRELGITLMRFWVIRHAVIPASRGGKMKTLAQGTAVGMYVLVLTGPLATMRFWVMMAAVVLTVVTGLDYVRQAVVLRRKGLAAERYAAMEAVAAAADPGTGPAAASAEAGGEPARPVSGSRGAADAER
;
A
#
# COMPACT_ATOMS: atom_id res chain seq x y z
N MET A 1 78.59 24.35 -1.98
CA MET A 1 78.91 25.04 -3.24
C MET A 1 79.82 24.09 -4.00
N THR A 2 79.49 23.44 -5.10
CA THR A 2 78.69 23.74 -6.30
C THR A 2 78.40 22.41 -7.05
N GLY A 3 77.39 22.39 -7.93
CA GLY A 3 77.38 21.52 -9.11
C GLY A 3 76.43 20.30 -9.10
N VAL A 4 75.30 20.44 -9.81
CA VAL A 4 74.52 19.34 -10.41
C VAL A 4 75.23 18.90 -11.70
N PRO A 5 75.10 17.65 -12.19
CA PRO A 5 74.22 17.44 -13.36
C PRO A 5 73.50 16.07 -13.46
N ALA A 6 72.34 16.08 -14.16
CA ALA A 6 71.85 15.17 -15.24
C ALA A 6 72.04 13.63 -15.13
N SER A 7 71.23 12.70 -15.65
CA SER A 7 69.99 12.62 -16.45
C SER A 7 69.78 11.10 -16.75
N ALA A 8 68.56 10.72 -17.21
CA ALA A 8 68.15 9.44 -17.82
C ALA A 8 67.91 8.26 -16.85
N ALA A 9 66.91 7.38 -16.98
CA ALA A 9 65.90 7.07 -17.99
C ALA A 9 64.64 6.50 -17.26
N GLY A 10 63.41 6.69 -17.72
CA GLY A 10 62.77 5.80 -18.71
C GLY A 10 61.88 4.75 -18.02
N GLY A 11 60.55 4.91 -18.09
CA GLY A 11 59.60 3.92 -17.54
C GLY A 11 58.15 4.38 -17.57
N SER A 12 57.52 4.29 -18.74
CA SER A 12 56.08 4.41 -18.93
C SER A 12 55.35 3.25 -18.24
N GLY A 13 54.27 3.51 -17.51
CA GLY A 13 53.46 2.46 -16.90
C GLY A 13 52.31 3.02 -16.06
N ALA A 14 51.13 3.02 -16.67
CA ALA A 14 49.80 3.31 -16.13
C ALA A 14 49.59 3.19 -14.61
N THR A 15 48.90 4.19 -14.06
CA THR A 15 48.23 4.18 -12.75
C THR A 15 47.16 3.08 -12.66
N PRO A 16 46.97 2.52 -11.46
CA PRO A 16 45.63 2.21 -10.99
C PRO A 16 45.27 3.10 -9.80
N VAL A 17 44.24 3.93 -10.03
CA VAL A 17 43.46 4.65 -9.02
C VAL A 17 42.95 3.66 -7.96
N PRO A 18 43.06 3.94 -6.65
CA PRO A 18 42.37 3.14 -5.64
C PRO A 18 40.87 3.40 -5.75
N ARG A 19 40.16 2.51 -6.47
CA ARG A 19 38.69 2.54 -6.52
C ARG A 19 38.13 2.18 -5.15
N GLY A 20 37.41 3.14 -4.58
CA GLY A 20 36.76 3.03 -3.28
C GLY A 20 35.83 1.84 -3.18
N GLY A 21 36.10 0.98 -2.20
CA GLY A 21 35.09 0.09 -1.63
C GLY A 21 34.28 0.88 -0.61
N LYS A 22 33.20 1.54 -1.05
CA LYS A 22 32.08 1.86 -0.16
C LYS A 22 31.39 0.55 0.20
N LEU A 23 31.97 -0.23 1.13
CA LEU A 23 31.34 -1.35 1.82
C LEU A 23 30.34 -0.81 2.86
N GLY A 24 29.35 -0.09 2.38
CA GLY A 24 28.40 0.62 3.21
C GLY A 24 27.21 1.08 2.39
N THR A 25 26.65 0.17 1.60
CA THR A 25 25.35 0.42 0.95
C THR A 25 24.35 -0.51 1.60
N ALA A 26 23.73 0.00 2.66
CA ALA A 26 22.47 -0.43 3.26
C ALA A 26 22.25 -1.95 3.28
N ALA A 27 22.61 -2.59 4.39
CA ALA A 27 21.83 -3.71 4.88
C ALA A 27 20.42 -3.16 5.15
N VAL A 28 19.58 -3.15 4.12
CA VAL A 28 18.14 -2.94 4.27
C VAL A 28 17.74 -4.01 5.26
N ASN A 29 17.28 -3.60 6.43
CA ASN A 29 16.83 -4.49 7.49
C ASN A 29 15.54 -5.15 6.97
N GLN A 30 15.70 -6.14 6.08
CA GLN A 30 14.60 -6.92 5.54
C GLN A 30 14.04 -7.67 6.74
N ALA A 31 12.86 -7.28 7.19
CA ALA A 31 12.17 -8.01 8.24
C ALA A 31 12.12 -9.48 7.83
N SER A 32 12.59 -10.37 8.70
CA SER A 32 12.58 -11.80 8.45
C SER A 32 11.16 -12.25 8.07
N LEU A 33 11.05 -13.25 7.19
CA LEU A 33 9.76 -13.91 6.91
C LEU A 33 9.15 -14.48 8.20
N TRP A 34 9.98 -14.81 9.19
CA TRP A 34 9.59 -15.22 10.53
C TRP A 34 9.42 -14.01 11.46
N ASN A 35 8.64 -13.03 11.03
CA ASN A 35 8.19 -11.95 11.90
C ASN A 35 6.78 -12.25 12.41
N ILE A 36 6.44 -11.63 13.54
CA ILE A 36 5.17 -11.85 14.21
C ILE A 36 3.96 -11.52 13.32
N ALA A 37 4.04 -10.47 12.48
CA ALA A 37 2.93 -10.10 11.59
C ALA A 37 2.69 -11.20 10.55
N ASN A 38 3.74 -11.75 9.94
CA ASN A 38 3.59 -12.81 8.96
C ASN A 38 3.06 -14.13 9.55
N ILE A 39 3.51 -14.48 10.77
CA ILE A 39 2.98 -15.65 11.48
C ILE A 39 1.48 -15.48 11.74
N LEU A 40 1.05 -14.28 12.14
CA LEU A 40 -0.37 -13.96 12.33
C LEU A 40 -1.17 -14.09 11.02
N THR A 41 -0.64 -13.60 9.89
CA THR A 41 -1.26 -13.80 8.57
C THR A 41 -1.38 -15.28 8.18
N MET A 42 -0.31 -16.07 8.40
CA MET A 42 -0.32 -17.51 8.12
C MET A 42 -1.32 -18.26 8.99
N VAL A 43 -1.37 -17.94 10.28
CA VAL A 43 -2.36 -18.49 11.22
C VAL A 43 -3.77 -18.13 10.75
N ARG A 44 -4.04 -16.87 10.36
CA ARG A 44 -5.34 -16.48 9.79
C ARG A 44 -5.70 -17.32 8.57
N LEU A 45 -4.77 -17.53 7.65
CA LEU A 45 -5.01 -18.33 6.46
C LEU A 45 -5.35 -19.79 6.80
N LEU A 46 -4.75 -20.35 7.86
CA LEU A 46 -5.09 -21.66 8.40
C LEU A 46 -6.43 -21.69 9.14
N LEU A 47 -6.82 -20.59 9.80
CA LEU A 47 -8.13 -20.48 10.43
C LEU A 47 -9.28 -20.51 9.41
N VAL A 48 -9.08 -20.09 8.16
CA VAL A 48 -10.13 -20.09 7.12
C VAL A 48 -10.71 -21.50 6.88
N PRO A 49 -9.93 -22.54 6.52
CA PRO A 49 -10.48 -23.88 6.35
C PRO A 49 -11.02 -24.44 7.67
N GLY A 50 -10.38 -24.13 8.81
CA GLY A 50 -10.88 -24.51 10.13
C GLY A 50 -12.28 -23.96 10.41
N PHE A 51 -12.50 -22.67 10.14
CA PHE A 51 -13.78 -21.99 10.25
C PHE A 51 -14.84 -22.62 9.33
N VAL A 52 -14.50 -22.92 8.06
CA VAL A 52 -15.41 -23.57 7.12
C VAL A 52 -15.85 -24.94 7.62
N MET A 53 -14.90 -25.76 8.10
CA MET A 53 -15.20 -27.07 8.67
C MET A 53 -16.10 -26.96 9.90
N LEU A 54 -15.82 -26.02 10.82
CA LEU A 54 -16.64 -25.79 12.01
C LEU A 54 -18.06 -25.32 11.65
N LEU A 55 -18.19 -24.41 10.69
CA LEU A 55 -19.49 -23.83 10.32
C LEU A 55 -20.37 -24.82 9.55
N LEU A 56 -19.79 -25.68 8.72
CA LEU A 56 -20.54 -26.66 7.93
C LEU A 56 -20.70 -28.01 8.63
N HIS A 57 -20.09 -28.18 9.82
CA HIS A 57 -20.17 -29.42 10.59
C HIS A 57 -21.63 -29.77 10.92
N ASP A 58 -21.98 -31.04 10.74
CA ASP A 58 -23.31 -31.61 11.04
C ASP A 58 -24.48 -30.78 10.45
N GLY A 59 -24.32 -30.34 9.20
CA GLY A 59 -25.34 -29.54 8.50
C GLY A 59 -25.39 -28.06 8.92
N GLY A 60 -24.52 -27.60 9.81
CA GLY A 60 -24.29 -26.18 10.11
C GLY A 60 -25.30 -25.50 11.03
N TYR A 61 -26.12 -26.28 11.73
CA TYR A 61 -27.13 -25.74 12.67
C TYR A 61 -26.92 -26.17 14.13
N ASP A 62 -25.90 -26.96 14.42
CA ASP A 62 -25.54 -27.26 15.80
C ASP A 62 -25.02 -25.99 16.52
N PRO A 63 -25.67 -25.55 17.62
CA PRO A 63 -25.27 -24.34 18.35
C PRO A 63 -23.83 -24.37 18.90
N VAL A 64 -23.33 -25.54 19.28
CA VAL A 64 -21.98 -25.71 19.82
C VAL A 64 -20.95 -25.47 18.73
N TRP A 65 -21.11 -26.12 17.58
CA TRP A 65 -20.21 -25.95 16.44
C TRP A 65 -20.26 -24.52 15.87
N ARG A 66 -21.45 -23.90 15.80
CA ARG A 66 -21.59 -22.49 15.41
C ARG A 66 -20.92 -21.53 16.39
N SER A 67 -20.91 -21.84 17.69
CA SER A 67 -20.19 -21.04 18.69
C SER A 67 -18.67 -21.13 18.49
N PHE A 68 -18.14 -22.32 18.19
CA PHE A 68 -16.73 -22.48 17.84
C PHE A 68 -16.37 -21.80 16.52
N ALA A 69 -17.22 -21.92 15.49
CA ALA A 69 -17.05 -21.21 14.23
C ALA A 69 -17.04 -19.68 14.44
N TRP A 70 -17.95 -19.17 15.26
CA TRP A 70 -17.98 -17.76 15.62
C TRP A 70 -16.71 -17.32 16.35
N ALA A 71 -16.23 -18.12 17.31
CA ALA A 71 -14.99 -17.82 18.03
C ALA A 71 -13.79 -17.79 17.08
N ALA A 72 -13.67 -18.76 16.17
CA ALA A 72 -12.62 -18.78 15.15
C ALA A 72 -12.69 -17.55 14.23
N PHE A 73 -13.90 -17.19 13.77
CA PHE A 73 -14.14 -15.98 12.98
C PHE A 73 -13.75 -14.70 13.72
N ALA A 74 -14.19 -14.57 14.98
CA ALA A 74 -13.90 -13.41 15.82
C ALA A 74 -12.39 -13.27 16.06
N VAL A 75 -11.70 -14.37 16.40
CA VAL A 75 -10.24 -14.38 16.55
C VAL A 75 -9.58 -13.93 15.25
N ALA A 76 -9.94 -14.51 14.10
CA ALA A 76 -9.37 -14.14 12.81
C ALA A 76 -9.54 -12.64 12.48
N MET A 77 -10.72 -12.08 12.74
CA MET A 77 -11.03 -10.66 12.53
C MET A 77 -10.29 -9.73 13.51
N ILE A 78 -10.14 -10.14 14.77
CA ILE A 78 -9.45 -9.35 15.78
C ILE A 78 -7.94 -9.35 15.50
N THR A 79 -7.37 -10.51 15.18
CA THR A 79 -5.95 -10.64 14.84
C THR A 79 -5.56 -9.75 13.65
N ASP A 80 -6.45 -9.56 12.67
CA ASP A 80 -6.28 -8.65 11.51
C ASP A 80 -6.16 -7.17 11.90
N LEU A 81 -6.91 -6.77 12.93
CA LEU A 81 -6.82 -5.40 13.40
C LEU A 81 -5.48 -5.15 14.09
N PHE A 82 -4.97 -6.16 14.79
CA PHE A 82 -3.75 -6.08 15.58
C PHE A 82 -2.48 -6.21 14.74
N ASP A 83 -2.38 -7.17 13.82
CA ASP A 83 -1.19 -7.32 12.96
C ASP A 83 -1.00 -6.12 12.03
N GLY A 84 -2.08 -5.55 11.50
CA GLY A 84 -2.04 -4.34 10.69
C GLY A 84 -1.55 -3.14 11.51
N HIS A 85 -1.76 -3.12 12.82
CA HIS A 85 -1.18 -2.09 13.70
C HIS A 85 0.29 -2.38 14.00
N LEU A 86 0.62 -3.63 14.30
CA LEU A 86 1.95 -4.06 14.70
C LEU A 86 2.95 -3.95 13.54
N ALA A 87 2.58 -4.36 12.33
CA ALA A 87 3.42 -4.24 11.15
C ALA A 87 3.79 -2.78 10.84
N ARG A 88 2.83 -1.85 11.03
CA ARG A 88 3.05 -0.41 10.85
C ARG A 88 3.88 0.21 11.97
N ALA A 89 3.66 -0.21 13.21
CA ALA A 89 4.39 0.33 14.37
C ALA A 89 5.85 -0.11 14.40
N TYR A 90 6.14 -1.35 13.98
CA TYR A 90 7.48 -1.94 14.05
C TYR A 90 8.21 -1.99 12.70
N ASN A 91 7.63 -1.40 11.64
CA ASN A 91 8.17 -1.40 10.27
C ASN A 91 8.53 -2.81 9.74
N LEU A 92 7.76 -3.82 10.14
CA LEU A 92 7.98 -5.25 9.83
C LEU A 92 7.34 -5.63 8.49
N VAL A 93 7.51 -4.79 7.47
CA VAL A 93 6.87 -4.99 6.17
C VAL A 93 7.73 -5.92 5.31
N THR A 94 7.17 -7.07 4.91
CA THR A 94 7.82 -8.04 4.01
C THR A 94 7.10 -8.11 2.67
N ASP A 95 7.79 -8.54 1.61
CA ASP A 95 7.17 -8.69 0.29
C ASP A 95 6.13 -9.81 0.24
N PHE A 96 6.31 -10.85 1.06
CA PHE A 96 5.29 -11.88 1.25
C PHE A 96 4.03 -11.31 1.91
N GLY A 97 4.17 -10.58 3.03
CA GLY A 97 3.04 -9.95 3.72
C GLY A 97 2.24 -9.00 2.83
N LYS A 98 2.92 -8.21 1.98
CA LYS A 98 2.25 -7.32 1.01
C LYS A 98 1.27 -8.03 0.07
N ILE A 99 1.51 -9.31 -0.22
CA ILE A 99 0.67 -10.13 -1.11
C ILE A 99 -0.30 -10.98 -0.30
N ALA A 100 0.16 -11.58 0.80
CA ALA A 100 -0.62 -12.47 1.64
C ALA A 100 -1.71 -11.73 2.42
N ASP A 101 -1.44 -10.55 2.98
CA ASP A 101 -2.39 -9.83 3.83
C ASP A 101 -3.69 -9.50 3.08
N PRO A 102 -3.68 -8.91 1.86
CA PRO A 102 -4.93 -8.62 1.14
C PRO A 102 -5.75 -9.85 0.77
N ILE A 103 -5.10 -11.02 0.65
CA ILE A 103 -5.77 -12.30 0.37
C ILE A 103 -6.39 -12.83 1.66
N ALA A 104 -5.61 -12.90 2.74
CA ALA A 104 -6.04 -13.40 4.04
C ALA A 104 -7.18 -12.55 4.63
N ASP A 105 -7.12 -11.22 4.51
CA ASP A 105 -8.16 -10.27 4.91
C ASP A 105 -9.53 -10.59 4.30
N LYS A 106 -9.52 -11.08 3.06
CA LYS A 106 -10.74 -11.33 2.28
C LYS A 106 -11.17 -12.78 2.32
N ALA A 107 -10.25 -13.70 2.62
CA ALA A 107 -10.53 -15.12 2.66
C ALA A 107 -11.53 -15.47 3.78
N ILE A 108 -11.34 -14.99 5.01
CA ILE A 108 -12.22 -15.35 6.13
C ILE A 108 -13.63 -14.79 5.94
N MET A 109 -13.74 -13.52 5.55
CA MET A 109 -15.00 -12.85 5.30
C MET A 109 -15.75 -13.46 4.11
N GLY A 110 -15.01 -13.75 3.03
CA GLY A 110 -15.57 -14.36 1.83
C GLY A 110 -16.04 -15.80 2.09
N ALA A 111 -15.24 -16.60 2.80
CA ALA A 111 -15.61 -17.94 3.22
C ALA A 111 -16.89 -17.94 4.07
N ALA A 112 -17.00 -17.02 5.03
CA ALA A 112 -18.20 -16.89 5.86
C ALA A 112 -19.44 -16.56 5.03
N LEU A 113 -19.39 -15.58 4.13
CA LEU A 113 -20.52 -15.22 3.28
C LEU A 113 -20.96 -16.37 2.36
N ILE A 114 -19.99 -17.07 1.77
CA ILE A 114 -20.26 -18.23 0.91
C ILE A 114 -20.92 -19.36 1.71
N CYS A 115 -20.35 -19.73 2.86
CA CYS A 115 -20.90 -20.80 3.70
C CYS A 115 -22.30 -20.47 4.21
N LEU A 116 -22.52 -19.23 4.67
CA LEU A 116 -23.85 -18.79 5.11
C LEU A 116 -24.88 -18.81 3.96
N SER A 117 -24.44 -18.53 2.72
CA SER A 117 -25.34 -18.61 1.55
C SER A 117 -25.61 -20.06 1.13
N SER A 118 -24.62 -20.95 1.24
CA SER A 118 -24.82 -22.38 0.98
C SER A 118 -25.70 -23.05 2.03
N LEU A 119 -25.66 -22.57 3.29
CA LEU A 119 -26.59 -22.97 4.34
C LEU A 119 -27.97 -22.31 4.17
N GLY A 120 -28.19 -21.44 3.18
CA GLY A 120 -29.47 -20.77 2.97
C GLY A 120 -29.80 -19.67 3.99
N ASP A 121 -28.89 -19.34 4.91
CA ASP A 121 -29.06 -18.26 5.88
C ASP A 121 -28.96 -16.87 5.23
N LEU A 122 -28.21 -16.75 4.13
CA LEU A 122 -28.06 -15.52 3.35
C LEU A 122 -28.46 -15.70 1.89
N PRO A 123 -29.25 -14.75 1.33
CA PRO A 123 -29.49 -14.70 -0.11
C PRO A 123 -28.19 -14.50 -0.90
N TRP A 124 -27.99 -15.28 -1.96
CA TRP A 124 -26.80 -15.24 -2.80
C TRP A 124 -26.50 -13.86 -3.40
N TRP A 125 -27.50 -13.02 -3.63
CA TRP A 125 -27.29 -11.67 -4.15
C TRP A 125 -26.53 -10.78 -3.16
N ILE A 126 -26.71 -10.94 -1.84
CA ILE A 126 -25.96 -10.20 -0.81
C ILE A 126 -24.48 -10.58 -0.90
N THR A 127 -24.20 -11.88 -0.90
CA THR A 127 -22.85 -12.43 -1.02
C THR A 127 -22.19 -12.00 -2.31
N GLY A 128 -22.91 -12.07 -3.44
CA GLY A 128 -22.41 -11.61 -4.74
C GLY A 128 -22.02 -10.13 -4.73
N VAL A 129 -22.88 -9.25 -4.22
CA VAL A 129 -22.60 -7.80 -4.12
C VAL A 129 -21.38 -7.52 -3.26
N ILE A 130 -21.31 -8.15 -2.08
CA ILE A 130 -20.21 -7.93 -1.15
C ILE A 130 -18.89 -8.45 -1.74
N LEU A 131 -18.84 -9.70 -2.20
CA LEU A 131 -17.65 -10.30 -2.79
C LEU A 131 -17.16 -9.54 -4.02
N PHE A 132 -18.07 -9.18 -4.94
CA PHE A 132 -17.72 -8.41 -6.13
C PHE A 132 -17.03 -7.10 -5.75
N ARG A 133 -17.60 -6.36 -4.79
CA ARG A 133 -16.98 -5.12 -4.30
C ARG A 133 -15.66 -5.39 -3.58
N GLU A 134 -15.59 -6.40 -2.73
CA GLU A 134 -14.37 -6.74 -1.97
C GLU A 134 -13.20 -7.03 -2.92
N LEU A 135 -13.40 -7.93 -3.88
CA LEU A 135 -12.39 -8.31 -4.88
C LEU A 135 -12.10 -7.18 -5.87
N GLY A 136 -13.12 -6.48 -6.35
CA GLY A 136 -12.97 -5.39 -7.31
C GLY A 136 -12.15 -4.22 -6.74
N ILE A 137 -12.39 -3.82 -5.49
CA ILE A 137 -11.61 -2.76 -4.84
C ILE A 137 -10.18 -3.20 -4.57
N THR A 138 -9.97 -4.46 -4.17
CA THR A 138 -8.63 -5.02 -3.98
C THR A 138 -7.84 -5.02 -5.29
N LEU A 139 -8.43 -5.50 -6.39
CA LEU A 139 -7.79 -5.52 -7.70
C LEU A 139 -7.49 -4.10 -8.22
N MET A 140 -8.45 -3.17 -8.09
CA MET A 140 -8.23 -1.78 -8.47
C MET A 140 -7.09 -1.15 -7.66
N ARG A 141 -7.01 -1.43 -6.35
CA ARG A 141 -5.93 -0.93 -5.50
C ARG A 141 -4.57 -1.43 -6.00
N PHE A 142 -4.44 -2.72 -6.32
CA PHE A 142 -3.21 -3.26 -6.89
C PHE A 142 -2.84 -2.61 -8.23
N TRP A 143 -3.82 -2.29 -9.08
CA TRP A 143 -3.56 -1.62 -10.36
C TRP A 143 -3.15 -0.14 -10.20
N VAL A 144 -3.84 0.60 -9.31
CA VAL A 144 -3.63 2.04 -9.12
C VAL A 144 -2.36 2.37 -8.34
N ILE A 145 -1.92 1.52 -7.40
CA ILE A 145 -0.68 1.76 -6.62
C ILE A 145 0.54 2.00 -7.53
N ARG A 146 0.53 1.49 -8.77
CA ARG A 146 1.60 1.73 -9.76
C ARG A 146 1.62 3.15 -10.34
N HIS A 147 0.56 3.94 -10.18
CA HIS A 147 0.39 5.24 -10.86
C HIS A 147 -0.03 6.39 -9.93
N ALA A 148 -0.70 6.13 -8.80
CA ALA A 148 -0.95 7.16 -7.77
C ALA A 148 -1.35 6.58 -6.41
N VAL A 149 -1.12 7.35 -5.36
CA VAL A 149 -1.55 7.01 -3.99
C VAL A 149 -3.00 7.48 -3.80
N ILE A 150 -3.95 6.53 -3.72
CA ILE A 150 -5.33 6.85 -3.32
C ILE A 150 -5.36 7.04 -1.79
N PRO A 151 -5.76 8.21 -1.26
CA PRO A 151 -5.88 8.41 0.18
C PRO A 151 -6.93 7.46 0.80
N ALA A 152 -6.63 6.95 1.99
CA ALA A 152 -7.51 6.02 2.68
C ALA A 152 -8.83 6.69 3.08
N SER A 153 -9.97 6.16 2.62
CA SER A 153 -11.28 6.68 3.02
C SER A 153 -11.66 6.22 4.43
N ARG A 154 -12.22 7.13 5.25
CA ARG A 154 -12.75 6.80 6.60
C ARG A 154 -13.88 5.77 6.54
N GLY A 155 -14.60 5.70 5.41
CA GLY A 155 -15.69 4.75 5.18
C GLY A 155 -15.26 3.28 5.24
N GLY A 156 -13.98 2.97 4.98
CA GLY A 156 -13.46 1.60 5.07
C GLY A 156 -13.58 1.00 6.47
N LYS A 157 -13.34 1.78 7.53
CA LYS A 157 -13.38 1.28 8.93
C LYS A 157 -14.80 0.93 9.37
N MET A 158 -15.76 1.82 9.11
CA MET A 158 -17.16 1.60 9.44
C MET A 158 -17.73 0.40 8.68
N LYS A 159 -17.35 0.23 7.41
CA LYS A 159 -17.73 -0.92 6.61
C LYS A 159 -17.25 -2.22 7.26
N THR A 160 -15.96 -2.32 7.59
CA THR A 160 -15.39 -3.56 8.16
C THR A 160 -16.05 -3.92 9.49
N LEU A 161 -16.31 -2.95 10.35
CA LEU A 161 -17.02 -3.17 11.61
C LEU A 161 -18.46 -3.64 11.36
N ALA A 162 -19.23 -2.91 10.56
CA ALA A 162 -20.63 -3.25 10.28
C ALA A 162 -20.75 -4.64 9.64
N GLN A 163 -19.89 -4.95 8.66
CA GLN A 163 -19.90 -6.22 7.96
C GLN A 163 -19.43 -7.38 8.85
N GLY A 164 -18.36 -7.17 9.64
CA GLY A 164 -17.89 -8.18 10.61
C GLY A 164 -18.93 -8.48 11.68
N THR A 165 -19.59 -7.45 12.22
CA THR A 165 -20.70 -7.64 13.16
C THR A 165 -21.87 -8.35 12.50
N ALA A 166 -22.27 -7.95 11.30
CA ALA A 166 -23.35 -8.60 10.57
C ALA A 166 -23.07 -10.09 10.38
N VAL A 167 -21.91 -10.44 9.80
CA VAL A 167 -21.53 -11.82 9.55
C VAL A 167 -21.40 -12.61 10.86
N GLY A 168 -20.80 -12.04 11.90
CA GLY A 168 -20.75 -12.66 13.23
C GLY A 168 -22.13 -12.99 13.79
N MET A 169 -23.12 -12.09 13.63
CA MET A 169 -24.51 -12.35 14.02
C MET A 169 -25.18 -13.41 13.13
N TYR A 170 -24.72 -13.63 11.91
CA TYR A 170 -25.22 -14.74 11.10
C TYR A 170 -24.54 -16.06 11.44
N VAL A 171 -23.28 -16.04 11.90
CA VAL A 171 -22.57 -17.27 12.28
C VAL A 171 -23.12 -17.86 13.58
N LEU A 172 -23.54 -17.05 14.55
CA LEU A 172 -24.17 -17.56 15.78
C LEU A 172 -25.63 -18.01 15.56
N VAL A 173 -26.07 -19.03 16.30
CA VAL A 173 -27.50 -19.33 16.46
C VAL A 173 -28.11 -18.28 17.39
N LEU A 174 -28.63 -17.20 16.81
CA LEU A 174 -29.35 -16.17 17.57
C LEU A 174 -30.86 -16.44 17.55
N THR A 175 -31.48 -16.24 18.71
CA THR A 175 -32.94 -16.31 18.89
C THR A 175 -33.49 -14.95 19.35
N GLY A 176 -34.79 -14.73 19.15
CA GLY A 176 -35.47 -13.51 19.62
C GLY A 176 -35.10 -12.23 18.85
N PRO A 177 -35.09 -11.05 19.50
CA PRO A 177 -34.88 -9.76 18.84
C PRO A 177 -33.56 -9.65 18.08
N LEU A 178 -32.51 -10.30 18.58
CA LEU A 178 -31.19 -10.30 17.93
C LEU A 178 -31.21 -11.03 16.58
N ALA A 179 -32.04 -12.06 16.44
CA ALA A 179 -32.23 -12.79 15.19
C ALA A 179 -32.92 -11.93 14.11
N THR A 180 -33.74 -10.96 14.51
CA THR A 180 -34.34 -9.97 13.60
C THR A 180 -33.33 -8.86 13.28
N MET A 181 -32.58 -8.42 14.29
CA MET A 181 -31.59 -7.36 14.16
C MET A 181 -30.47 -7.72 13.17
N ARG A 182 -30.04 -8.99 13.10
CA ARG A 182 -28.97 -9.43 12.18
C ARG A 182 -29.26 -9.03 10.72
N PHE A 183 -30.52 -9.10 10.29
CA PHE A 183 -30.94 -8.73 8.94
C PHE A 183 -30.69 -7.24 8.69
N TRP A 184 -31.14 -6.38 9.59
CA TRP A 184 -30.95 -4.93 9.47
C TRP A 184 -29.48 -4.52 9.51
N VAL A 185 -28.67 -5.17 10.36
CA VAL A 185 -27.22 -4.95 10.41
C VAL A 185 -26.55 -5.38 9.10
N MET A 186 -26.98 -6.51 8.52
CA MET A 186 -26.49 -6.95 7.20
C MET A 186 -26.90 -5.98 6.08
N MET A 187 -28.14 -5.50 6.07
CA MET A 187 -28.58 -4.50 5.09
C MET A 187 -27.79 -3.19 5.21
N ALA A 188 -27.53 -2.72 6.43
CA ALA A 188 -26.67 -1.57 6.66
C ALA A 188 -25.24 -1.82 6.14
N ALA A 189 -24.68 -3.02 6.37
CA ALA A 189 -23.38 -3.42 5.84
C ALA A 189 -23.36 -3.44 4.30
N VAL A 190 -24.41 -3.92 3.64
CA VAL A 190 -24.56 -3.89 2.17
C VAL A 190 -24.61 -2.46 1.66
N VAL A 191 -25.42 -1.59 2.26
CA VAL A 191 -25.51 -0.18 1.86
C VAL A 191 -24.15 0.51 1.99
N LEU A 192 -23.47 0.34 3.14
CA LEU A 192 -22.11 0.87 3.33
C LEU A 192 -21.13 0.30 2.30
N THR A 193 -21.24 -0.98 1.96
CA THR A 193 -20.41 -1.65 0.96
C THR A 193 -20.58 -1.02 -0.42
N VAL A 194 -21.82 -0.78 -0.83
CA VAL A 194 -22.16 -0.17 -2.13
C VAL A 194 -21.72 1.29 -2.17
N VAL A 195 -22.09 2.10 -1.17
CA VAL A 195 -21.73 3.53 -1.10
C VAL A 195 -20.21 3.70 -1.15
N THR A 196 -19.48 2.98 -0.30
CA THR A 196 -18.01 3.06 -0.32
C THR A 196 -17.42 2.51 -1.62
N GLY A 197 -18.04 1.50 -2.24
CA GLY A 197 -17.62 1.00 -3.55
C GLY A 197 -17.73 2.07 -4.64
N LEU A 198 -18.86 2.78 -4.69
CA LEU A 198 -19.10 3.87 -5.64
C LEU A 198 -18.12 5.03 -5.44
N ASP A 199 -17.84 5.40 -4.18
CA ASP A 199 -16.85 6.44 -3.87
C ASP A 199 -15.47 6.10 -4.41
N TYR A 200 -15.05 4.84 -4.27
CA TYR A 200 -13.77 4.36 -4.81
C TYR A 200 -13.74 4.38 -6.34
N VAL A 201 -14.81 3.94 -7.00
CA VAL A 201 -14.91 3.97 -8.48
C VAL A 201 -14.84 5.41 -8.98
N ARG A 202 -15.55 6.35 -8.33
CA ARG A 202 -15.48 7.78 -8.67
C ARG A 202 -14.05 8.31 -8.57
N GLN A 203 -13.34 7.99 -7.49
CA GLN A 203 -11.95 8.39 -7.30
C GLN A 203 -11.03 7.80 -8.39
N ALA A 204 -11.20 6.53 -8.73
CA ALA A 204 -10.44 5.86 -9.78
C ALA A 204 -10.67 6.52 -11.16
N VAL A 205 -11.93 6.86 -11.50
CA VAL A 205 -12.27 7.53 -12.77
C VAL A 205 -11.66 8.93 -12.84
N VAL A 206 -11.73 9.71 -11.76
CA VAL A 206 -11.13 11.05 -11.69
C VAL A 206 -9.62 10.97 -11.89
N LEU A 207 -8.96 10.00 -11.25
CA LEU A 207 -7.53 9.81 -11.38
C LEU A 207 -7.13 9.42 -12.81
N ARG A 208 -7.86 8.51 -13.45
CA ARG A 208 -7.62 8.12 -14.86
C ARG A 208 -7.74 9.32 -15.81
N ARG A 209 -8.72 10.20 -15.59
CA ARG A 209 -8.89 11.42 -16.40
C ARG A 209 -7.71 12.38 -16.27
N LYS A 210 -7.19 12.56 -15.05
CA LYS A 210 -6.00 13.40 -14.81
C LYS A 210 -4.74 12.82 -15.44
N GLY A 211 -4.56 11.50 -15.39
CA GLY A 211 -3.44 10.81 -16.07
C GLY A 211 -3.45 11.02 -17.58
N LEU A 212 -4.60 10.81 -18.24
CA LEU A 212 -4.75 11.03 -19.68
C LEU A 212 -4.53 12.50 -20.08
N ALA A 213 -4.89 13.45 -19.22
CA ALA A 213 -4.62 14.87 -19.47
C ALA A 213 -3.12 15.17 -19.40
N ALA A 214 -2.42 14.64 -18.39
CA ALA A 214 -0.98 14.81 -18.24
C ALA A 214 -0.18 14.21 -19.42
N GLU A 215 -0.57 13.00 -19.89
CA GLU A 215 0.03 12.39 -21.08
C GLU A 215 -0.16 13.25 -22.34
N ARG A 216 -1.34 13.86 -22.51
CA ARG A 216 -1.60 14.77 -23.64
C ARG A 216 -0.76 16.04 -23.57
N TYR A 217 -0.61 16.63 -22.38
CA TYR A 217 0.28 17.78 -22.19
C TYR A 217 1.73 17.44 -22.50
N ALA A 218 2.22 16.31 -21.98
CA ALA A 218 3.59 15.84 -22.26
C ALA A 218 3.80 15.55 -23.76
N ALA A 219 2.80 14.97 -24.45
CA ALA A 219 2.86 14.75 -25.89
C ALA A 219 2.86 16.06 -26.68
N MET A 220 2.04 17.05 -26.28
CA MET A 220 2.03 18.38 -26.89
C MET A 220 3.35 19.12 -26.68
N GLU A 221 3.94 19.02 -25.49
CA GLU A 221 5.25 19.60 -25.16
C GLU A 221 6.38 18.94 -25.98
N ALA A 222 6.36 17.60 -26.11
CA ALA A 222 7.33 16.89 -26.95
C ALA A 222 7.19 17.25 -28.44
N VAL A 223 5.96 17.42 -28.94
CA VAL A 223 5.71 17.88 -30.32
C VAL A 223 6.16 19.33 -30.50
N ALA A 224 5.91 20.21 -29.54
CA ALA A 224 6.36 21.60 -29.58
C ALA A 224 7.91 21.70 -29.55
N ALA A 225 8.57 20.91 -28.71
CA ALA A 225 10.03 20.82 -28.64
C ALA A 225 10.64 20.24 -29.92
N ALA A 226 9.95 19.32 -30.61
CA ALA A 226 10.40 18.80 -31.91
C ALA A 226 10.15 19.77 -33.08
N ALA A 227 9.21 20.71 -32.93
CA ALA A 227 8.86 21.70 -33.95
C ALA A 227 9.71 22.98 -33.88
N ASP A 228 10.43 23.22 -32.79
CA ASP A 228 11.43 24.30 -32.66
C ASP A 228 12.87 23.74 -32.69
N PRO A 229 13.51 23.61 -33.86
CA PRO A 229 14.90 23.19 -33.96
C PRO A 229 15.91 24.28 -33.52
N GLY A 230 15.44 25.45 -33.05
CA GLY A 230 16.25 26.65 -32.84
C GLY A 230 16.81 26.89 -31.43
N THR A 231 16.41 26.11 -30.42
CA THR A 231 16.82 26.35 -29.02
C THR A 231 17.48 25.13 -28.38
N GLY A 232 18.60 24.69 -28.96
CA GLY A 232 19.58 23.88 -28.22
C GLY A 232 20.15 24.68 -27.02
N PRO A 233 20.67 24.03 -25.97
CA PRO A 233 21.26 24.71 -24.81
C PRO A 233 22.57 25.40 -25.22
N ALA A 234 22.45 26.59 -25.79
CA ALA A 234 23.55 27.46 -26.20
C ALA A 234 23.50 28.74 -25.38
N ALA A 235 23.97 28.67 -24.13
CA ALA A 235 24.47 29.82 -23.37
C ALA A 235 25.15 29.36 -22.07
N ALA A 236 26.16 28.51 -22.16
CA ALA A 236 27.04 28.22 -21.03
C ALA A 236 28.43 27.79 -21.51
N SER A 237 29.12 28.64 -22.29
CA SER A 237 30.58 28.61 -22.48
C SER A 237 31.00 29.66 -23.51
N ALA A 238 31.17 30.90 -23.08
CA ALA A 238 32.13 31.86 -23.65
C ALA A 238 31.98 33.16 -22.87
N GLU A 239 32.87 33.39 -21.90
CA GLU A 239 33.53 34.68 -21.62
C GLU A 239 34.52 34.42 -20.47
N ALA A 240 35.69 33.91 -20.84
CA ALA A 240 36.90 34.01 -20.03
C ALA A 240 37.85 34.93 -20.79
N GLY A 241 38.17 36.09 -20.21
CA GLY A 241 39.30 36.90 -20.65
C GLY A 241 39.08 38.41 -20.54
N GLY A 242 39.43 38.99 -19.39
CA GLY A 242 39.63 40.44 -19.31
C GLY A 242 39.49 41.05 -17.91
N GLU A 243 40.46 40.84 -17.03
CA GLU A 243 40.77 41.78 -15.94
C GLU A 243 41.94 42.66 -16.46
N PRO A 244 42.02 44.00 -16.25
CA PRO A 244 42.06 44.59 -14.90
C PRO A 244 41.48 46.01 -14.69
N ALA A 245 41.10 46.31 -13.44
CA ALA A 245 41.55 47.49 -12.67
C ALA A 245 40.65 47.73 -11.44
N ARG A 246 41.23 47.69 -10.23
CA ARG A 246 40.72 48.39 -9.03
C ARG A 246 41.07 49.89 -9.15
N PRO A 247 40.31 50.83 -8.54
CA PRO A 247 40.56 51.18 -7.14
C PRO A 247 39.33 51.59 -6.27
N VAL A 248 39.41 51.19 -4.99
CA VAL A 248 39.25 52.02 -3.77
C VAL A 248 37.86 52.46 -3.27
N SER A 249 37.65 52.14 -1.97
CA SER A 249 37.01 52.93 -0.89
C SER A 249 35.51 52.77 -0.59
N GLY A 250 35.24 52.50 0.70
CA GLY A 250 34.08 53.02 1.44
C GLY A 250 33.17 51.94 2.02
N SER A 251 33.46 51.37 3.19
CA SER A 251 33.06 51.87 4.51
C SER A 251 31.68 51.39 5.01
N ARG A 252 31.68 50.78 6.20
CA ARG A 252 30.56 50.60 7.17
C ARG A 252 29.48 49.60 6.75
N GLY A 253 28.96 48.72 7.60
CA GLY A 253 29.08 48.50 9.04
C GLY A 253 27.83 47.73 9.50
N ALA A 254 27.94 46.96 10.60
CA ALA A 254 26.89 46.59 11.55
C ALA A 254 25.60 45.91 11.01
N ALA A 255 25.32 44.66 11.34
CA ALA A 255 24.71 44.18 12.60
C ALA A 255 23.18 44.00 12.48
N ASP A 256 22.68 43.08 13.32
CA ASP A 256 21.29 42.81 13.68
C ASP A 256 20.39 42.10 12.68
N ALA A 257 19.37 41.33 13.07
CA ALA A 257 19.02 40.52 14.24
C ALA A 257 17.58 40.06 13.91
N GLU A 258 17.22 38.86 14.37
CA GLU A 258 15.89 38.43 14.78
C GLU A 258 14.64 38.90 13.98
N ARG A 259 13.96 37.94 13.35
CA ARG A 259 12.54 37.62 13.63
C ARG A 259 12.13 36.30 13.01
#